data_AF-X0V083-F1
#
_entry.id   AF-X0V083-F1
#
_cell.length_a   1.000
_cell.length_b   1.000
_cell.length_c   1.000
_cell.angle_alpha   90.00
_cell.angle_beta   90.00
_cell.angle_gamma   90.00
#
_symmetry.space_group_name_H-M   'P 1'
#
loop_
_entity.id
_entity.type
_entity.pdbx_description
1 polymer ?
#
loop_
_entity_poly.entity_id
_entity_poly.type
_entity_poly.pdbx_seq_one_letter_code
_entity_poly.pdbx_strand_id
1 'polypeptide(L)' 'EYKDKLNVVIIEIDEHRALTNQYEIMAIPTQIFFDSNGKETTRHMGFWAKEEIIAQLKKIGID' A
#
# COMPACT_ATOMS: atom_id res chain seq x y z
N GLU A 1 15.58 -7.54 1.96
CA GLU A 1 14.73 -8.60 2.53
C GLU A 1 13.66 -9.03 1.55
N TYR A 2 12.81 -8.12 1.06
CA TYR A 2 11.68 -8.46 0.17
C TYR A 2 11.96 -8.42 -1.33
N LYS A 3 13.23 -8.50 -1.75
CA LYS A 3 13.59 -8.44 -3.17
C LYS A 3 12.90 -9.60 -3.90
N ASP A 4 12.26 -9.30 -5.03
CA ASP A 4 11.49 -10.24 -5.87
C ASP A 4 10.22 -10.83 -5.23
N LYS A 5 9.87 -10.43 -3.99
CA LYS A 5 8.65 -10.85 -3.29
C LYS A 5 7.60 -9.75 -3.16
N LEU A 6 8.04 -8.49 -3.14
CA LEU A 6 7.17 -7.34 -2.90
C LEU A 6 7.54 -6.19 -3.84
N ASN A 7 6.52 -5.65 -4.50
CA ASN A 7 6.61 -4.37 -5.19
C ASN A 7 6.12 -3.27 -4.24
N VAL A 8 6.94 -2.25 -4.02
CA VAL A 8 6.56 -1.08 -3.23
C VAL A 8 6.58 0.14 -4.15
N VAL A 9 5.44 0.81 -4.27
CA VAL A 9 5.30 2.03 -5.05
C VAL A 9 4.95 3.16 -4.10
N ILE A 10 5.78 4.20 -4.07
CA ILE A 10 5.53 5.43 -3.32
C ILE A 10 5.04 6.46 -4.33
N ILE A 11 3.86 7.00 -4.08
CA ILE A 11 3.20 7.95 -4.97
C ILE A 11 3.11 9.29 -4.25
N GLU A 12 3.63 10.33 -4.88
CA GLU A 12 3.36 11.71 -4.52
C GLU A 12 2.00 12.11 -5.12
N ILE A 13 1.11 12.65 -4.28
CA ILE A 13 -0.31 12.83 -4.64
C ILE A 13 -0.54 14.07 -5.52
N ASP A 14 0.28 15.10 -5.39
CA ASP A 14 0.21 16.31 -6.20
C ASP A 14 0.66 16.07 -7.64
N GLU A 15 1.63 15.19 -7.86
CA GLU A 15 2.14 14.75 -9.16
C GLU A 15 1.21 13.73 -9.84
N HIS A 16 0.48 12.91 -9.06
CA HIS A 16 -0.31 11.79 -9.57
C HIS A 16 -1.81 11.87 -9.22
N ARG A 17 -2.42 13.04 -9.41
CA ARG A 17 -3.86 13.30 -9.12
C ARG A 17 -4.84 12.33 -9.78
N ALA A 18 -4.50 11.75 -10.93
CA ALA A 18 -5.35 10.74 -11.57
C ALA A 18 -5.44 9.45 -10.73
N LEU A 19 -4.33 9.04 -10.10
CA LEU A 19 -4.27 7.87 -9.23
C LEU A 19 -5.01 8.13 -7.92
N THR A 20 -4.93 9.34 -7.37
CA THR A 20 -5.69 9.67 -6.14
C THR A 20 -7.19 9.54 -6.36
N ASN A 21 -7.69 9.96 -7.52
CA ASN A 21 -9.10 9.78 -7.88
C ASN A 21 -9.44 8.31 -8.15
N GLN A 22 -8.61 7.61 -8.94
CA GLN A 22 -8.84 6.21 -9.30
C GLN A 22 -8.91 5.29 -8.06
N TYR A 23 -8.06 5.54 -7.07
CA TYR A 23 -8.00 4.75 -5.84
C TYR A 23 -8.76 5.39 -4.67
N GLU A 24 -9.56 6.44 -4.92
CA GLU A 24 -10.41 7.11 -3.92
C GLU A 24 -9.62 7.53 -2.66
N ILE A 25 -8.46 8.16 -2.86
CA ILE A 25 -7.60 8.65 -1.77
C ILE A 25 -8.23 9.92 -1.17
N MET A 26 -8.78 9.79 0.04
CA MET A 26 -9.49 10.87 0.74
C MET A 26 -8.66 11.53 1.85
N ALA A 27 -7.57 10.89 2.29
CA ALA A 27 -6.66 11.42 3.31
C ALA A 27 -5.23 10.91 3.07
N ILE A 28 -4.24 11.66 3.54
CA ILE A 28 -2.84 11.23 3.55
C ILE A 28 -2.33 11.05 5.00
N PRO A 29 -1.42 10.08 5.22
CA PRO A 29 -1.00 9.06 4.27
C PRO A 29 -2.05 7.94 4.15
N THR A 30 -2.13 7.30 2.98
CA THR A 30 -2.94 6.10 2.75
C THR A 30 -2.04 4.99 2.23
N GLN A 31 -2.11 3.79 2.81
CA GLN A 31 -1.39 2.61 2.35
C GLN A 31 -2.38 1.56 1.87
N ILE A 32 -2.17 1.06 0.65
CA ILE A 32 -3.03 0.07 0.01
C ILE A 32 -2.20 -1.16 -0.34
N PHE A 33 -2.71 -2.33 -0.01
CA PHE A 33 -2.10 -3.63 -0.26
C PHE A 33 -2.88 -4.34 -1.35
N PHE A 34 -2.16 -4.91 -2.31
CA PHE A 34 -2.74 -5.66 -3.42
C PHE A 34 -2.22 -7.11 -3.38
N ASP A 35 -3.05 -8.06 -3.81
CA ASP A 35 -2.61 -9.42 -4.08
C ASP A 35 -1.92 -9.55 -5.44
N SER A 36 -1.46 -10.76 -5.78
CA SER A 36 -0.79 -11.03 -7.06
C SER A 36 -1.69 -10.87 -8.30
N ASN A 37 -3.01 -10.81 -8.11
CA ASN A 37 -3.97 -10.54 -9.20
C ASN A 37 -4.29 -9.04 -9.33
N GLY A 38 -3.68 -8.19 -8.50
CA GLY A 38 -3.94 -6.75 -8.46
C GLY A 38 -5.23 -6.39 -7.71
N LYS A 39 -5.82 -7.30 -6.92
CA LYS A 39 -6.99 -7.01 -6.11
C LYS A 39 -6.56 -6.34 -4.80
N GLU A 40 -7.21 -5.23 -4.45
CA GLU A 40 -7.04 -4.58 -3.15
C GLU A 40 -7.47 -5.55 -2.03
N THR A 41 -6.56 -5.82 -1.10
CA THR A 41 -6.78 -6.72 0.05
C THR A 41 -6.91 -5.95 1.35
N THR A 42 -6.22 -4.83 1.50
CA THR A 42 -6.24 -4.02 2.71
C THR A 42 -5.94 -2.57 2.38
N ARG A 43 -6.64 -1.67 3.06
CA ARG A 43 -6.42 -0.22 3.01
C ARG A 43 -6.32 0.31 4.42
N HIS A 44 -5.29 1.10 4.66
CA HIS A 44 -5.12 1.85 5.89
C HIS A 44 -5.04 3.34 5.57
N MET A 45 -5.86 4.13 6.25
CA MET A 45 -5.83 5.58 6.22
C MET A 45 -5.27 6.08 7.54
N GLY A 46 -4.19 6.83 7.49
CA GLY A 46 -3.42 7.23 8.65
C GLY A 46 -2.00 6.66 8.62
N PHE A 47 -1.27 6.93 9.70
CA PHE A 47 0.13 6.55 9.81
C PHE A 47 0.26 5.13 10.38
N TRP A 48 0.95 4.28 9.63
CA TRP A 48 1.55 3.06 10.14
C TRP A 48 3.06 3.19 10.21
N ALA A 49 3.62 2.76 11.34
CA ALA A 49 5.04 2.52 11.45
C ALA A 49 5.44 1.29 10.62
N LYS A 50 6.75 1.15 10.36
CA LYS A 50 7.29 0.07 9.55
C LYS A 50 6.91 -1.32 10.10
N GLU A 51 6.91 -1.46 11.41
CA GLU A 51 6.60 -2.72 12.10
C GLU A 51 5.15 -3.16 11.83
N GLU A 52 4.22 -2.20 11.74
CA GLU A 52 2.82 -2.45 11.43
C GLU A 52 2.64 -2.88 9.97
N ILE A 53 3.36 -2.23 9.05
CA ILE A 53 3.39 -2.63 7.62
C ILE A 53 3.95 -4.05 7.49
N ILE A 54 5.06 -4.37 8.16
CA ILE A 54 5.65 -5.72 8.13
C ILE A 54 4.68 -6.75 8.72
N ALA A 55 3.99 -6.43 9.82
CA ALA A 55 3.00 -7.32 10.40
C ALA A 55 1.84 -7.57 9.42
N GLN A 56 1.44 -6.55 8.64
CA GLN A 56 0.41 -6.71 7.61
C GLN A 56 0.90 -7.55 6.43
N LEU A 57 2.14 -7.36 5.97
CA LEU A 57 2.75 -8.18 4.91
C LEU A 57 2.78 -9.66 5.28
N LYS A 58 3.12 -9.99 6.54
CA LYS A 58 3.09 -11.38 7.03
C LYS A 58 1.69 -11.98 7.02
N LYS A 59 0.66 -11.21 7.38
CA LYS A 59 -0.74 -11.67 7.33
C LYS A 59 -1.20 -12.04 5.92
N ILE A 60 -0.63 -11.41 4.90
CA ILE A 60 -0.93 -11.71 3.49
C ILE A 60 0.08 -12.69 2.86
N GLY A 61 0.94 -13.33 3.67
CA GLY A 61 1.84 -14.40 3.25
C GLY A 61 3.19 -13.95 2.67
N ILE A 62 3.60 -12.70 2.93
CA ILE A 62 4.91 -12.18 2.51
C ILE A 62 5.87 -12.16 3.72
N ASP A 63 6.93 -12.98 3.63
CA ASP A 63 8.03 -13.08 4.61
C ASP A 63 9.38 -12.63 4.04
#